data_AF-A0A9D9G441-F1
#
_entry.id   AF-A0A9D9G441-F1
#
_cell.length_a   1.000
_cell.length_b   1.000
_cell.length_c   1.000
_cell.angle_alpha   90.00
_cell.angle_beta   90.00
_cell.angle_gamma   90.00
#
_symmetry.space_group_name_H-M   'P 1'
#
loop_
_entity.id
_entity.type
_entity.pdbx_description
1 polymer ?
#
loop_
_entity_poly.entity_id
_entity_poly.type
_entity_poly.pdbx_seq_one_letter_code
_entity_poly.pdbx_strand_id
1 'polypeptide(L)'
;MSEILEIVMLVAFGFSWPISLFKNIKARSTKGVSILFYIMILFGYVAGIISKFTNEAYMASFSTKWYVLIFYFFNFTVVGLNIIVYFRNRHLENKENETKVA
;
A
#
# COMPACT_ATOMS: atom_id res chain seq x y z
N MET A 1 -21.92 -14.12 -0.83
CA MET A 1 -21.93 -13.35 0.44
C MET A 1 -20.52 -12.97 0.90
N SER A 2 -19.54 -13.87 0.85
CA SER A 2 -18.12 -13.59 1.18
C SER A 2 -17.49 -12.46 0.35
N GLU A 3 -17.88 -12.33 -0.91
CA GLU A 3 -17.28 -11.39 -1.87
C GLU A 3 -17.59 -9.93 -1.56
N ILE A 4 -18.81 -9.61 -1.12
CA ILE A 4 -19.17 -8.24 -0.74
C ILE A 4 -18.34 -7.77 0.45
N LEU A 5 -18.14 -8.65 1.44
CA LEU A 5 -17.32 -8.36 2.61
C LEU A 5 -15.85 -8.18 2.22
N GLU A 6 -15.32 -8.98 1.30
CA GLU A 6 -13.96 -8.84 0.76
C GLU A 6 -13.78 -7.50 0.03
N ILE A 7 -14.75 -7.09 -0.80
CA ILE A 7 -14.73 -5.78 -1.47
C ILE A 7 -14.76 -4.63 -0.47
N VAL A 8 -15.70 -4.66 0.48
CA VAL A 8 -15.83 -3.59 1.50
C VAL A 8 -14.53 -3.43 2.28
N MET A 9 -13.92 -4.55 2.67
CA MET A 9 -12.62 -4.57 3.33
C MET A 9 -11.54 -3.93 2.44
N LEU A 10 -11.42 -4.34 1.17
CA LEU A 10 -10.41 -3.81 0.24
C LEU A 10 -10.60 -2.34 -0.11
N VAL A 11 -11.84 -1.87 -0.16
CA VAL A 11 -12.17 -0.46 -0.39
C VAL A 11 -11.83 0.37 0.84
N ALA A 12 -12.19 -0.09 2.04
CA ALA A 12 -11.86 0.59 3.30
C ALA A 12 -10.34 0.69 3.51
N PHE A 13 -9.59 -0.40 3.27
CA PHE A 13 -8.13 -0.35 3.24
C PHE A 13 -7.62 0.54 2.08
N GLY A 14 -8.24 0.42 0.91
CA GLY A 14 -7.94 1.17 -0.30
C GLY A 14 -7.97 2.67 -0.09
N PHE A 15 -8.92 3.21 0.67
CA PHE A 15 -8.99 4.64 1.00
C PHE A 15 -8.04 5.07 2.12
N SER A 16 -7.65 4.14 3.00
CA SER A 16 -6.72 4.43 4.10
C SER A 16 -5.32 4.80 3.58
N TRP A 17 -4.86 4.17 2.48
CA TRP A 17 -3.52 4.42 1.92
C TRP A 17 -3.36 5.77 1.21
N PRO A 18 -4.30 6.26 0.38
CA PRO A 18 -4.26 7.60 -0.20
C PRO A 18 -4.26 8.68 0.88
N ILE A 19 -5.10 8.55 1.92
CA ILE A 19 -5.13 9.50 3.03
C ILE A 19 -3.78 9.54 3.74
N SER A 20 -3.18 8.37 4.00
CA SER A 20 -1.82 8.26 4.53
C SER A 20 -0.79 8.92 3.61
N LEU A 21 -0.87 8.68 2.30
CA LEU A 21 0.03 9.23 1.30
C LEU A 21 -0.03 10.76 1.27
N PHE A 22 -1.22 11.34 1.22
CA PHE A 22 -1.43 12.79 1.25
C PHE A 22 -0.87 13.42 2.52
N LYS A 23 -1.11 12.80 3.69
CA LYS A 23 -0.54 13.24 4.97
C LYS A 23 0.99 13.18 4.96
N ASN A 24 1.57 12.08 4.49
CA ASN A 24 3.02 11.91 4.41
C ASN A 24 3.67 12.92 3.45
N ILE A 25 3.05 13.19 2.30
CA ILE A 25 3.53 14.21 1.35
C ILE A 25 3.49 15.61 1.99
N LYS A 26 2.40 15.96 2.69
CA LYS A 26 2.22 17.29 3.30
C LYS A 26 3.10 17.50 4.52
N ALA A 27 3.26 16.47 5.35
CA ALA A 27 4.06 16.53 6.57
C ALA A 27 5.55 16.71 6.29
N ARG A 28 6.04 16.23 5.12
CA ARG A 28 7.47 16.24 4.73
C ARG A 28 8.41 15.66 5.80
N SER A 29 7.88 14.84 6.70
CA SER A 29 8.62 14.21 7.80
C SER A 29 8.42 12.71 7.76
N THR A 30 9.38 11.96 8.29
CA THR A 30 9.27 10.51 8.51
C THR A 30 8.85 10.17 9.94
N LYS A 31 8.72 11.17 10.83
CA LYS A 31 8.34 10.95 12.23
C LYS A 31 6.95 10.35 12.33
N GLY A 32 6.86 9.20 13.00
CA GLY A 32 5.62 8.44 13.20
C GLY A 32 5.25 7.51 12.04
N VAL A 33 6.02 7.48 10.95
CA VAL A 33 5.78 6.58 9.81
C VAL A 33 6.61 5.30 9.96
N SER A 34 5.94 4.14 10.02
CA SER A 34 6.61 2.84 10.09
C SER A 34 6.82 2.25 8.70
N ILE A 35 8.05 2.33 8.17
CA ILE A 35 8.39 1.71 6.87
C ILE A 35 8.21 0.19 6.89
N LEU A 36 8.53 -0.45 8.02
CA LEU A 36 8.40 -1.90 8.19
C LEU A 36 6.95 -2.35 8.02
N PHE A 37 6.00 -1.55 8.52
CA PHE A 37 4.57 -1.81 8.35
C PHE A 37 4.18 -1.82 6.86
N TYR A 38 4.62 -0.82 6.08
CA TYR A 38 4.34 -0.80 4.65
C TYR A 38 4.98 -1.96 3.89
N ILE A 39 6.21 -2.36 4.24
CA ILE A 39 6.90 -3.51 3.64
C ILE A 39 6.18 -4.82 3.95
N MET A 40 5.75 -5.04 5.20
CA MET A 40 4.99 -6.24 5.57
C MET A 40 3.67 -6.32 4.82
N ILE A 41 2.98 -5.19 4.62
CA ILE A 41 1.73 -5.14 3.86
C ILE A 41 1.97 -5.42 2.38
N LEU A 42 3.03 -4.86 1.80
CA LEU A 42 3.46 -5.17 0.43
C LEU A 42 3.72 -6.66 0.25
N PHE A 43 4.45 -7.27 1.18
CA PHE A 43 4.69 -8.70 1.19
C PHE A 43 3.40 -9.52 1.27
N GLY A 44 2.47 -9.12 2.16
CA GLY A 44 1.15 -9.75 2.27
C GLY A 44 0.33 -9.65 0.98
N TYR A 45 0.35 -8.49 0.30
CA TYR A 45 -0.31 -8.32 -0.99
C TYR A 45 0.30 -9.22 -2.07
N VAL A 46 1.63 -9.33 -2.15
CA VAL A 46 2.30 -10.24 -3.10
C VAL A 46 1.91 -11.69 -2.82
N ALA A 47 1.96 -12.14 -1.57
CA ALA A 47 1.56 -13.49 -1.19
C ALA A 47 0.08 -13.78 -1.52
N GLY A 48 -0.81 -12.80 -1.27
CA GLY A 48 -2.23 -12.89 -1.59
C GLY A 48 -2.49 -12.98 -3.10
N ILE A 49 -1.78 -12.17 -3.89
CA ILE A 49 -1.85 -12.21 -5.36
C ILE A 49 -1.35 -13.57 -5.87
N ILE A 50 -0.18 -14.04 -5.42
CA ILE A 50 0.38 -15.34 -5.82
C ILE A 50 -0.60 -16.48 -5.51
N SER A 51 -1.17 -16.50 -4.29
CA SER A 51 -2.16 -17.49 -3.87
C SER A 51 -3.41 -17.50 -4.77
N LYS A 52 -3.86 -16.33 -5.24
CA LYS A 52 -5.00 -16.21 -6.17
C LYS A 52 -4.65 -16.70 -7.59
N PHE A 53 -3.39 -16.61 -8.00
CA PHE A 53 -2.91 -17.12 -9.29
C PHE A 53 -2.65 -18.64 -9.28
N THR A 54 -2.23 -19.22 -8.16
CA THR A 54 -2.01 -20.68 -8.04
C THR A 54 -3.28 -21.47 -7.74
N ASN A 55 -4.39 -20.80 -7.42
CA ASN A 55 -5.66 -21.44 -7.14
C ASN A 55 -6.51 -21.55 -8.42
N GLU A 56 -6.53 -22.73 -9.04
CA GLU A 56 -7.26 -23.00 -10.29
C GLU A 56 -8.76 -22.67 -10.19
N ALA A 57 -9.38 -22.87 -9.02
CA ALA A 57 -10.78 -22.51 -8.78
C ALA A 57 -11.02 -20.99 -8.82
N TYR A 58 -10.01 -20.18 -8.48
CA TYR A 58 -10.08 -18.73 -8.60
C TYR A 58 -9.90 -18.28 -10.05
N MET A 59 -8.98 -18.90 -10.81
CA MET A 59 -8.81 -18.62 -12.24
C MET A 59 -10.05 -19.00 -13.06
N ALA A 60 -10.74 -20.09 -12.73
CA ALA A 60 -12.01 -20.45 -13.37
C ALA A 60 -13.12 -19.41 -13.12
N SER A 61 -13.10 -18.73 -11.97
CA SER A 61 -14.02 -17.63 -11.62
C SER A 61 -13.48 -16.23 -11.95
N PHE A 62 -12.36 -16.13 -12.68
CA PHE A 62 -11.69 -14.85 -12.92
C PHE A 62 -12.60 -13.83 -13.61
N SER A 63 -13.43 -14.30 -14.56
CA SER A 63 -14.38 -13.46 -15.29
C SER A 63 -15.39 -12.73 -14.40
N THR A 64 -15.69 -13.26 -13.20
CA THR A 64 -16.63 -12.67 -12.25
C THR A 64 -15.93 -11.91 -11.11
N LYS A 65 -14.60 -12.04 -10.97
CA LYS A 65 -13.83 -11.53 -9.80
C LYS A 65 -12.73 -10.53 -10.17
N TRP A 66 -12.66 -10.11 -11.44
CA TRP A 66 -11.67 -9.18 -11.96
C TRP A 66 -11.59 -7.85 -11.16
N TYR A 67 -12.72 -7.36 -10.63
CA TYR A 67 -12.77 -6.12 -9.85
C TYR A 67 -12.03 -6.22 -8.50
N VAL A 68 -12.02 -7.40 -7.84
CA VAL A 68 -11.30 -7.60 -6.56
C VAL A 68 -9.80 -7.47 -6.78
N LEU A 69 -9.30 -8.02 -7.89
CA LEU A 69 -7.89 -7.91 -8.28
C LEU A 69 -7.49 -6.46 -8.56
N ILE A 70 -8.35 -5.67 -9.20
CA ILE A 70 -8.09 -4.24 -9.42
C ILE A 70 -7.90 -3.50 -8.10
N PHE A 71 -8.76 -3.74 -7.10
CA PHE A 71 -8.57 -3.14 -5.78
C PHE A 71 -7.29 -3.61 -5.08
N TYR A 72 -6.92 -4.89 -5.24
CA TYR A 72 -5.64 -5.41 -4.76
C TYR A 72 -4.44 -4.67 -5.38
N PHE A 73 -4.42 -4.53 -6.71
CA PHE A 73 -3.36 -3.81 -7.43
C PHE A 73 -3.33 -2.31 -7.09
N PHE A 74 -4.50 -1.70 -6.93
CA PHE A 74 -4.61 -0.31 -6.50
C PHE A 74 -4.01 -0.12 -5.11
N ASN A 75 -4.40 -0.96 -4.13
CA ASN A 75 -3.83 -0.93 -2.78
C ASN A 75 -2.30 -1.11 -2.81
N PHE A 76 -1.82 -2.13 -3.53
CA PHE A 76 -0.38 -2.39 -3.71
C PHE A 76 0.36 -1.16 -4.25
N THR A 77 -0.19 -0.51 -5.28
CA THR A 77 0.42 0.67 -5.91
C THR A 77 0.49 1.84 -4.94
N VAL A 78 -0.60 2.14 -4.22
CA VAL A 78 -0.64 3.27 -3.29
C VAL A 78 0.25 3.03 -2.06
N VAL A 79 0.35 1.79 -1.57
CA VAL A 79 1.32 1.43 -0.52
C VAL A 79 2.75 1.58 -1.02
N GLY A 80 3.04 1.14 -2.26
CA GLY A 80 4.34 1.38 -2.90
C GLY A 80 4.70 2.87 -2.98
N LEU A 81 3.74 3.72 -3.37
CA LEU A 81 3.93 5.17 -3.36
C LEU A 81 4.21 5.73 -1.96
N ASN A 82 3.57 5.18 -0.91
CA ASN A 82 3.88 5.58 0.48
C ASN A 82 5.34 5.30 0.83
N ILE A 83 5.90 4.17 0.39
CA ILE A 83 7.33 3.86 0.59
C ILE A 83 8.22 4.84 -0.18
N ILE A 84 7.92 5.14 -1.43
CA ILE A 84 8.69 6.11 -2.24
C ILE A 84 8.69 7.49 -1.57
N VAL A 85 7.53 7.95 -1.11
CA VAL A 85 7.40 9.23 -0.40
C VAL A 85 8.16 9.21 0.93
N TYR A 86 8.15 8.08 1.65
CA TYR A 86 8.93 7.92 2.88
C TYR A 86 10.43 8.12 2.61
N PHE A 87 11.00 7.48 1.58
CA PHE A 87 12.41 7.68 1.21
C PHE A 87 12.70 9.13 0.81
N ARG A 88 11.80 9.76 0.05
CA ARG A 88 11.93 11.17 -0.32
C ARG A 88 11.97 12.08 0.91
N ASN A 89 11.05 11.87 1.86
CA ASN A 89 10.99 12.67 3.09
C ASN A 89 12.21 12.42 3.98
N ARG A 90 12.71 11.18 4.05
CA ARG A 90 13.94 10.84 4.77
C ARG A 90 15.15 11.61 4.23
N HIS A 91 15.25 11.74 2.91
CA HIS A 91 16.31 12.51 2.27
C HIS A 91 16.22 14.01 2.60
N LEU A 92 15.00 14.57 2.64
CA LEU A 92 14.78 15.96 3.03
C LEU A 92 15.16 16.22 4.49
N GLU A 93 14.78 15.32 5.40
CA GLU A 93 15.14 15.43 6.82
C GLU A 93 16.65 15.33 7.05
N ASN A 94 17.35 14.43 6.34
CA ASN A 94 18.80 14.32 6.43
C ASN A 94 19.50 15.63 6.05
N LYS A 95 19.07 16.28 4.95
CA LYS A 95 19.60 17.59 4.53
C LYS A 95 19.33 18.71 5.52
N GLU A 96 18.14 18.72 6.13
CA GLU A 96 17.79 19.72 7.14
C GLU A 96 18.64 19.53 8.41
N ASN A 97 18.92 18.28 8.80
CA ASN A 97 19.78 17.98 9.94
C ASN A 97 21.24 18.34 9.67
N GLU A 98 21.76 18.10 8.47
CA GLU A 98 23.12 18.50 8.07
C GLU A 98 23.30 20.02 8.13
N THR A 99 22.33 20.80 7.63
CA THR A 99 22.35 22.27 7.69
C THR A 99 22.31 22.83 9.11
N LYS A 100 21.67 22.12 10.06
CA LYS A 100 21.59 22.56 11.47
C LYS A 100 22.86 22.26 12.27
N VAL A 101 23.73 21.39 11.77
CA VAL A 101 24.97 20.96 12.44
C VAL A 101 26.20 21.71 11.91
N ALA A 102 26.10 22.31 10.73
CA ALA A 102 27.11 23.21 10.13
C ALA A 102 26.95 24.65 10.62
#